data_AF-A0A3B9Y4I7-F1
#
_entry.id   AF-A0A3B9Y4I7-F1
#
_cell.length_a   1.000
_cell.length_b   1.000
_cell.length_c   1.000
_cell.angle_alpha   90.00
_cell.angle_beta   90.00
_cell.angle_gamma   90.00
#
_symmetry.space_group_name_H-M   'P 1'
#
loop_
_entity.id
_entity.type
_entity.pdbx_description
1 polymer ?
#
loop_
_entity_poly.entity_id
_entity_poly.type
_entity_poly.pdbx_seq_one_letter_code
_entity_poly.pdbx_strand_id
1 'polypeptide(L)'
;MGERVDWNPGVKGSPQLFVLGIPGQGKSWTVTRILSELERQNVPALVLDFHGQFAESQGVFMKAVQPSVLDAAKGLPFSPFECSREGGQGGWMANALAVAEIFAYVAGLGEMQKDIVYTSVRDAYKARGFGDDSDDATTQILEYPTLKDVLKRIELHEQTRHVANVAARCRPLLEMDLFRPTDQPADL
;
A
#
# COMPACT_ATOMS: atom_id res chain seq x y z
N MET A 1 6.22 -2.78 -45.52
CA MET A 1 6.89 -1.70 -44.75
C MET A 1 5.92 -1.23 -43.69
N GLY A 2 6.38 -0.97 -42.46
CA GLY A 2 5.54 -0.44 -41.40
C GLY A 2 5.48 1.08 -41.44
N GLU A 3 4.31 1.66 -41.17
CA GLU A 3 4.13 3.10 -41.00
C GLU A 3 4.45 3.51 -39.56
N ARG A 4 4.93 4.75 -39.37
CA ARG A 4 5.18 5.30 -38.04
C ARG A 4 3.86 5.57 -37.34
N VAL A 5 3.70 5.03 -36.13
CA VAL A 5 2.56 5.31 -35.25
C VAL A 5 3.07 6.01 -34.01
N ASP A 6 2.68 7.26 -33.82
CA ASP A 6 2.98 8.03 -32.60
C ASP A 6 1.77 7.94 -31.65
N TRP A 7 2.02 7.44 -30.43
CA TRP A 7 1.00 7.37 -29.38
C TRP A 7 1.17 8.54 -28.42
N ASN A 8 0.15 9.41 -28.35
CA ASN A 8 0.12 10.60 -27.49
C ASN A 8 -1.03 10.50 -26.47
N PRO A 9 -0.86 9.76 -25.36
CA PRO A 9 -1.90 9.62 -24.35
C PRO A 9 -2.17 10.98 -23.69
N GLY A 10 -3.45 11.39 -23.64
CA GLY A 10 -3.86 12.61 -22.97
C GLY A 10 -3.98 12.43 -21.47
N VAL A 11 -3.71 13.47 -20.69
CA VAL A 11 -3.96 13.49 -19.22
C VAL A 11 -5.44 13.67 -18.85
N LYS A 12 -6.31 13.88 -19.85
CA LYS A 12 -7.76 14.03 -19.68
C LYS A 12 -8.47 12.75 -20.13
N GLY A 13 -9.46 12.30 -19.37
CA GLY A 13 -10.34 11.18 -19.75
C GLY A 13 -9.82 9.79 -19.42
N SER A 14 -8.94 9.64 -18.43
CA SER A 14 -8.40 8.36 -17.94
C SER A 14 -7.72 7.53 -19.05
N PRO A 15 -6.46 7.84 -19.42
CA PRO A 15 -5.72 7.14 -20.47
C PRO A 15 -5.28 5.74 -20.01
N GLN A 16 -6.23 4.84 -19.78
CA GLN A 16 -5.96 3.47 -19.37
C GLN A 16 -5.46 2.66 -20.55
N LEU A 17 -4.38 1.90 -20.34
CA LEU A 17 -3.80 1.00 -21.33
C LEU A 17 -3.85 -0.43 -20.81
N PHE A 18 -4.28 -1.35 -21.66
CA PHE A 18 -4.26 -2.78 -21.36
C PHE A 18 -3.41 -3.54 -22.38
N VAL A 19 -2.38 -4.23 -21.91
CA VAL A 19 -1.43 -4.98 -22.75
C VAL A 19 -1.68 -6.47 -22.59
N LEU A 20 -2.19 -7.11 -23.64
CA LEU A 20 -2.50 -8.54 -23.68
C LEU A 20 -1.52 -9.31 -24.56
N GLY A 21 -1.27 -10.57 -24.19
CA GLY A 21 -0.46 -11.49 -24.97
C GLY A 21 -0.06 -12.72 -24.16
N ILE A 22 0.23 -13.83 -24.82
CA ILE A 22 0.74 -15.04 -24.13
C ILE A 22 2.20 -14.80 -23.67
N PRO A 23 2.75 -15.61 -22.75
CA PRO A 23 4.15 -15.54 -22.35
C PRO A 23 5.09 -15.55 -23.58
N GLY A 24 6.12 -14.71 -23.57
CA GLY A 24 7.09 -14.60 -24.68
C GLY A 24 6.72 -13.63 -25.82
N GLN A 25 5.50 -13.07 -25.87
CA GLN A 25 5.10 -12.11 -26.92
C GLN A 25 5.53 -10.66 -26.67
N GLY A 26 6.55 -10.43 -25.84
CA GLY A 26 7.13 -9.09 -25.69
C GLY A 26 6.34 -8.10 -24.83
N LYS A 27 5.33 -8.53 -24.03
CA LYS A 27 4.58 -7.64 -23.12
C LYS A 27 5.49 -6.75 -22.27
N SER A 28 6.47 -7.35 -21.61
CA SER A 28 7.40 -6.63 -20.75
C SER A 28 8.32 -5.69 -21.53
N TRP A 29 8.67 -6.04 -22.76
CA TRP A 29 9.42 -5.17 -23.66
C TRP A 29 8.59 -3.94 -24.04
N THR A 30 7.31 -4.12 -24.39
CA THR A 30 6.38 -3.03 -24.67
C THR A 30 6.25 -2.11 -23.46
N VAL A 31 6.02 -2.66 -22.27
CA VAL A 31 5.92 -1.87 -21.03
C VAL A 31 7.22 -1.14 -20.72
N THR A 32 8.38 -1.80 -20.83
CA THR A 32 9.69 -1.16 -20.63
C THR A 32 9.87 0.04 -21.54
N ARG A 33 9.50 -0.08 -22.83
CA ARG A 33 9.61 1.02 -23.80
C ARG A 33 8.69 2.18 -23.45
N ILE A 34 7.44 1.90 -23.08
CA ILE A 34 6.48 2.92 -22.66
C ILE A 34 7.02 3.66 -21.44
N LEU A 35 7.39 2.93 -20.38
CA LEU A 35 7.88 3.54 -19.13
C LEU A 35 9.17 4.34 -19.36
N SER A 36 10.10 3.84 -20.19
CA SER A 36 11.33 4.57 -20.52
C SER A 36 11.04 5.89 -21.25
N GLU A 37 10.03 5.92 -22.13
CA GLU A 37 9.69 7.13 -22.87
C GLU A 37 8.87 8.12 -22.02
N LEU A 38 8.06 7.62 -21.08
CA LEU A 38 7.40 8.44 -20.06
C LEU A 38 8.43 9.10 -19.14
N GLU A 39 9.44 8.35 -18.70
CA GLU A 39 10.52 8.88 -17.86
C GLU A 39 11.31 9.98 -18.58
N ARG A 40 11.60 9.82 -19.88
CA ARG A 40 12.28 10.85 -20.69
C ARG A 40 11.47 12.15 -20.79
N GLN A 41 10.18 12.09 -20.52
CA GLN A 41 9.27 13.24 -20.45
C GLN A 41 9.01 13.70 -19.02
N ASN A 42 9.74 13.17 -18.03
CA ASN A 42 9.59 13.41 -16.60
C ASN A 42 8.19 13.06 -16.08
N VAL A 43 7.58 11.99 -16.61
CA VAL A 43 6.32 11.45 -16.10
C VAL A 43 6.63 10.30 -15.15
N PRO A 44 6.45 10.47 -13.82
CA PRO A 44 6.80 9.43 -12.85
C PRO A 44 5.87 8.22 -12.98
N ALA A 45 6.43 7.03 -12.73
CA ALA A 45 5.69 5.77 -12.78
C ALA A 45 5.89 4.95 -11.50
N LEU A 46 4.80 4.37 -11.00
CA LEU A 46 4.82 3.33 -9.96
C LEU A 46 4.62 1.98 -10.62
N VAL A 47 5.55 1.05 -10.40
CA VAL A 47 5.50 -0.30 -10.97
C VAL A 47 5.34 -1.32 -9.85
N LEU A 48 4.28 -2.14 -9.92
CA LEU A 48 4.10 -3.30 -9.05
C LEU A 48 4.64 -4.54 -9.79
N ASP A 49 5.84 -4.96 -9.42
CA ASP A 49 6.58 -6.02 -10.11
C ASP A 49 6.65 -7.31 -9.30
N PHE A 50 5.71 -8.23 -9.55
CA PHE A 50 5.65 -9.53 -8.88
C PHE A 50 6.68 -10.55 -9.39
N HIS A 51 7.37 -10.27 -10.50
CA HIS A 51 8.32 -11.20 -11.12
C HIS A 51 9.77 -10.69 -11.09
N GLY A 52 10.01 -9.48 -10.59
CA GLY A 52 11.34 -8.88 -10.47
C GLY A 52 12.00 -8.48 -11.79
N GLN A 53 11.23 -8.43 -12.88
CA GLN A 53 11.75 -8.12 -14.21
C GLN A 53 12.22 -6.66 -14.35
N PHE A 54 11.54 -5.73 -13.69
CA PHE A 54 11.86 -4.31 -13.71
C PHE A 54 12.91 -3.96 -12.66
N ALA A 55 13.10 -4.80 -11.64
CA ALA A 55 14.13 -4.64 -10.61
C ALA A 55 15.49 -5.28 -10.96
N GLU A 56 15.61 -5.95 -12.11
CA GLU A 56 16.85 -6.62 -12.50
C GLU A 56 17.99 -5.61 -12.74
N SER A 57 19.02 -5.63 -11.89
CA SER A 57 20.13 -4.64 -11.89
C SER A 57 20.82 -4.43 -13.24
N GLN A 58 20.90 -5.46 -14.08
CA GLN A 58 21.50 -5.40 -15.42
C GLN A 58 20.46 -5.27 -16.54
N GLY A 59 19.18 -5.26 -16.17
CA GLY A 59 18.04 -5.17 -17.07
C GLY A 59 17.98 -3.83 -17.81
N VAL A 60 17.31 -3.85 -18.97
CA VAL A 60 17.16 -2.67 -19.84
C VAL A 60 16.44 -1.54 -19.12
N PHE A 61 15.43 -1.86 -18.32
CA PHE A 61 14.65 -0.88 -17.57
C PHE A 61 15.49 -0.16 -16.50
N MET A 62 16.20 -0.91 -15.63
CA MET A 62 17.08 -0.34 -14.61
C MET A 62 18.12 0.62 -15.20
N LYS A 63 18.71 0.26 -16.36
CA LYS A 63 19.70 1.10 -17.04
C LYS A 63 19.10 2.37 -17.64
N ALA A 64 17.85 2.31 -18.11
CA ALA A 64 17.19 3.42 -18.79
C ALA A 64 16.53 4.41 -17.83
N VAL A 65 15.93 3.91 -16.74
CA VAL A 65 15.07 4.69 -15.83
C VAL A 65 15.71 4.88 -14.45
N GLN A 66 16.62 4.00 -14.03
CA GLN A 66 17.24 4.03 -12.69
C GLN A 66 16.22 4.21 -11.54
N PRO A 67 15.16 3.39 -11.49
CA PRO A 67 14.08 3.56 -10.52
C PRO A 67 14.54 3.27 -9.09
N SER A 68 13.89 3.91 -8.12
CA SER A 68 13.91 3.51 -6.71
C SER A 68 13.19 2.16 -6.56
N VAL A 69 13.90 1.13 -6.06
CA VAL A 69 13.35 -0.23 -5.92
C VAL A 69 13.09 -0.54 -4.44
N LEU A 70 11.82 -0.78 -4.11
CA LEU A 70 11.42 -1.34 -2.81
C LEU A 70 11.20 -2.85 -2.93
N ASP A 71 12.05 -3.62 -2.26
CA ASP A 71 11.96 -5.08 -2.20
C ASP A 71 11.01 -5.51 -1.08
N ALA A 72 9.75 -5.78 -1.43
CA ALA A 72 8.72 -6.21 -0.47
C ALA A 72 9.09 -7.49 0.28
N ALA A 73 9.94 -8.36 -0.28
CA ALA A 73 10.41 -9.58 0.41
C ALA A 73 11.37 -9.26 1.57
N LYS A 74 12.00 -8.08 1.56
CA LYS A 74 12.82 -7.56 2.67
C LYS A 74 12.03 -6.73 3.68
N GLY A 75 10.76 -6.46 3.38
CA GLY A 75 9.88 -5.58 4.12
C GLY A 75 9.85 -4.17 3.53
N LEU A 76 8.66 -3.58 3.54
CA LEU A 76 8.38 -2.23 3.11
C LEU A 76 8.65 -1.24 4.25
N PRO A 77 9.35 -0.13 4.00
CA PRO A 77 9.85 0.77 5.04
C PRO A 77 8.79 1.71 5.63
N PHE A 78 7.51 1.45 5.39
CA PHE A 78 6.40 2.29 5.82
C PHE A 78 5.33 1.46 6.53
N SER A 79 4.54 2.12 7.38
CA SER A 79 3.44 1.50 8.09
C SER A 79 2.16 1.50 7.24
N PRO A 80 1.38 0.40 7.21
CA PRO A 80 0.06 0.43 6.58
C PRO A 80 -0.93 1.30 7.38
N PHE A 81 -0.53 1.76 8.56
CA PHE A 81 -1.29 2.67 9.41
C PHE A 81 -0.84 4.14 9.26
N GLU A 82 0.07 4.44 8.33
CA GLU A 82 0.29 5.83 7.93
C GLU A 82 -0.99 6.40 7.33
N CYS A 83 -1.45 7.54 7.84
CA CYS A 83 -2.61 8.25 7.33
C CYS A 83 -2.25 9.69 6.96
N SER A 84 -2.79 10.16 5.84
CA SER A 84 -2.55 11.53 5.38
C SER A 84 -3.10 12.55 6.38
N ARG A 85 -2.27 13.55 6.70
CA ARG A 85 -2.68 14.73 7.47
C ARG A 85 -3.57 15.68 6.66
N GLU A 86 -3.59 15.55 5.33
CA GLU A 86 -4.39 16.41 4.43
C GLU A 86 -5.89 16.12 4.52
N GLY A 87 -6.29 14.93 5.00
CA GLY A 87 -7.69 14.57 5.24
C GLY A 87 -8.33 15.23 6.47
N GLY A 88 -7.63 16.17 7.13
CA GLY A 88 -8.06 16.78 8.39
C GLY A 88 -8.10 15.79 9.55
N GLN A 89 -8.80 16.14 10.63
CA GLN A 89 -8.92 15.34 11.86
C GLN A 89 -9.47 13.91 11.63
N GLY A 90 -10.13 13.64 10.49
CA GLY A 90 -10.72 12.33 10.16
C GLY A 90 -9.82 11.36 9.37
N GLY A 91 -8.60 11.75 8.98
CA GLY A 91 -7.73 10.94 8.11
C GLY A 91 -7.40 9.55 8.67
N TRP A 92 -7.23 9.44 9.98
CA TRP A 92 -6.95 8.17 10.66
C TRP A 92 -8.18 7.23 10.73
N MET A 93 -9.40 7.79 10.83
CA MET A 93 -10.64 7.01 10.79
C MET A 93 -10.88 6.45 9.38
N ALA A 94 -10.65 7.28 8.36
CA ALA A 94 -10.73 6.85 6.97
C ALA A 94 -9.72 5.73 6.68
N ASN A 95 -8.48 5.87 7.18
CA ASN A 95 -7.48 4.81 7.03
C ASN A 95 -7.86 3.53 7.79
N ALA A 96 -8.40 3.66 9.02
CA ALA A 96 -8.88 2.50 9.78
C ALA A 96 -9.97 1.71 9.03
N LEU A 97 -10.89 2.42 8.37
CA LEU A 97 -11.92 1.80 7.53
C LEU A 97 -11.31 1.10 6.31
N ALA A 98 -10.44 1.79 5.56
CA ALA A 98 -9.79 1.24 4.38
C ALA A 98 -8.99 -0.03 4.70
N VAL A 99 -8.22 -0.01 5.80
CA VAL A 99 -7.47 -1.18 6.27
C VAL A 99 -8.43 -2.33 6.61
N ALA A 100 -9.54 -2.07 7.30
CA ALA A 100 -10.51 -3.10 7.64
C ALA A 100 -11.17 -3.72 6.39
N GLU A 101 -11.46 -2.92 5.37
CA GLU A 101 -11.98 -3.39 4.09
C GLU A 101 -10.98 -4.28 3.33
N ILE A 102 -9.70 -3.88 3.29
CA ILE A 102 -8.63 -4.68 2.70
C ILE A 102 -8.49 -6.01 3.45
N PHE A 103 -8.48 -6.00 4.78
CA PHE A 103 -8.40 -7.21 5.60
C PHE A 103 -9.61 -8.10 5.36
N ALA A 104 -10.82 -7.53 5.27
CA ALA A 104 -12.02 -8.29 5.01
C ALA A 104 -12.00 -8.96 3.64
N TYR A 105 -11.53 -8.25 2.61
CA TYR A 105 -11.40 -8.80 1.27
C TYR A 105 -10.35 -9.91 1.21
N VAL A 106 -9.13 -9.65 1.70
CA VAL A 106 -8.01 -10.59 1.58
C VAL A 106 -8.16 -11.81 2.48
N ALA A 107 -8.67 -11.63 3.71
CA ALA A 107 -8.82 -12.71 4.68
C ALA A 107 -10.23 -13.33 4.69
N GLY A 108 -11.12 -12.90 3.80
CA GLY A 108 -12.49 -13.41 3.67
C GLY A 108 -13.33 -13.22 4.93
N LEU A 109 -13.26 -12.03 5.54
CA LEU A 109 -13.98 -11.72 6.78
C LEU A 109 -15.43 -11.33 6.50
N GLY A 110 -16.36 -11.77 7.36
CA GLY A 110 -17.73 -11.27 7.35
C GLY A 110 -17.86 -9.89 8.00
N GLU A 111 -19.02 -9.24 7.89
CA GLU A 111 -19.26 -7.88 8.39
C GLU A 111 -18.92 -7.70 9.88
N MET A 112 -19.31 -8.66 10.74
CA MET A 112 -18.98 -8.61 12.17
C MET A 112 -17.47 -8.71 12.44
N GLN A 113 -16.76 -9.50 11.64
CA GLN A 113 -15.30 -9.66 11.76
C GLN A 113 -14.57 -8.41 11.21
N LYS A 114 -15.07 -7.81 10.12
CA LYS A 114 -14.61 -6.53 9.60
C LYS A 114 -14.76 -5.42 10.64
N ASP A 115 -15.90 -5.34 11.32
CA ASP A 115 -16.10 -4.36 12.40
C ASP A 115 -15.11 -4.55 13.55
N ILE A 116 -14.75 -5.79 13.89
CA ILE A 116 -13.67 -6.06 14.86
C ILE A 116 -12.33 -5.50 14.39
N VAL A 117 -11.95 -5.71 13.12
CA VAL A 117 -10.70 -5.15 12.59
C VAL A 117 -10.75 -3.61 12.60
N TYR A 118 -11.84 -3.02 12.11
CA TYR A 118 -12.03 -1.57 12.11
C TYR A 118 -11.89 -0.96 13.51
N THR A 119 -12.63 -1.49 14.49
CA THR A 119 -12.59 -1.03 15.88
C THR A 119 -11.23 -1.26 16.51
N SER A 120 -10.55 -2.37 16.20
CA SER A 120 -9.19 -2.66 16.68
C SER A 120 -8.17 -1.64 16.15
N VAL A 121 -8.21 -1.32 14.86
CA VAL A 121 -7.31 -0.33 14.26
C VAL A 121 -7.59 1.06 14.83
N ARG A 122 -8.86 1.45 14.93
CA ARG A 122 -9.29 2.71 15.53
C ARG A 122 -8.81 2.86 16.97
N ASP A 123 -8.98 1.82 17.79
CA ASP A 123 -8.57 1.83 19.18
C ASP A 123 -7.02 1.77 19.32
N ALA A 124 -6.31 1.29 18.29
CA ALA A 124 -4.85 1.38 18.21
C ALA A 124 -4.39 2.82 17.97
N TYR A 125 -5.03 3.54 17.04
CA TYR A 125 -4.81 4.97 16.84
C TYR A 125 -5.10 5.78 18.10
N LYS A 126 -6.25 5.56 18.75
CA LYS A 126 -6.61 6.28 19.99
C LYS A 126 -5.57 6.09 21.11
N ALA A 127 -5.03 4.88 21.24
CA ALA A 127 -3.97 4.62 22.20
C ALA A 127 -2.64 5.32 21.88
N ARG A 128 -2.46 5.80 20.64
CA ARG A 128 -1.33 6.63 20.19
C ARG A 128 -1.66 8.13 20.21
N GLY A 129 -2.79 8.54 20.79
CA GLY A 129 -3.17 9.95 20.94
C GLY A 129 -3.95 10.55 19.77
N PHE A 130 -4.35 9.74 18.78
CA PHE A 130 -5.24 10.21 17.71
C PHE A 130 -6.68 10.34 18.24
N GLY A 131 -7.33 11.47 18.01
CA GLY A 131 -8.70 11.71 18.43
C GLY A 131 -9.26 13.02 17.88
N ASP A 132 -10.58 13.20 18.00
CA ASP A 132 -11.31 14.37 17.48
C ASP A 132 -11.13 15.60 18.38
N ASP A 133 -10.86 15.39 19.67
CA ASP A 133 -10.73 16.41 20.71
C ASP A 133 -9.28 16.92 20.89
N SER A 134 -8.44 16.88 19.85
CA SER A 134 -7.14 17.54 19.89
C SER A 134 -7.32 19.07 19.79
N ASP A 135 -7.94 19.66 20.81
CA ASP A 135 -7.80 21.09 21.07
C ASP A 135 -6.31 21.39 21.29
N ASP A 136 -5.89 22.54 20.74
CA ASP A 136 -4.58 23.15 20.87
C ASP A 136 -3.41 22.50 20.13
N ALA A 137 -3.06 23.12 18.99
CA ALA A 137 -1.84 23.91 18.79
C ALA A 137 -0.48 23.30 19.20
N THR A 138 -0.42 22.00 19.45
CA THR A 138 0.81 21.26 19.67
C THR A 138 1.02 20.36 18.47
N THR A 139 2.10 20.63 17.75
CA THR A 139 2.60 19.87 16.61
C THR A 139 3.15 18.53 17.11
N GLN A 140 2.38 17.77 17.89
CA GLN A 140 2.81 16.53 18.49
C GLN A 140 2.97 15.52 17.36
N ILE A 141 4.21 15.06 17.18
CA ILE A 141 4.52 13.97 16.25
C ILE A 141 4.00 12.70 16.91
N LEU A 142 2.78 12.30 16.54
CA LEU A 142 2.19 11.04 16.97
C LEU A 142 2.81 9.90 16.19
N GLU A 143 3.15 8.83 16.90
CA GLU A 143 3.60 7.59 16.28
C GLU A 143 2.41 6.76 15.81
N TYR A 144 2.52 6.16 14.62
CA TYR A 144 1.49 5.27 14.11
C TYR A 144 1.41 3.95 14.90
N PRO A 145 0.23 3.31 14.94
CA PRO A 145 0.11 1.95 15.47
C PRO A 145 1.06 0.97 14.79
N THR A 146 1.49 -0.06 15.53
CA THR A 146 2.24 -1.19 14.95
C THR A 146 1.30 -2.34 14.58
N LEU A 147 1.77 -3.26 13.72
CA LEU A 147 1.05 -4.50 13.41
C LEU A 147 0.74 -5.31 14.68
N LYS A 148 1.68 -5.36 15.63
CA LYS A 148 1.52 -6.02 16.93
C LYS A 148 0.45 -5.35 17.80
N ASP A 149 0.39 -4.02 17.80
CA ASP A 149 -0.63 -3.27 18.53
C ASP A 149 -2.04 -3.59 18.03
N VAL A 150 -2.20 -3.70 16.71
CA VAL A 150 -3.48 -4.04 16.08
C VAL A 150 -3.85 -5.50 16.33
N LEU A 151 -2.91 -6.44 16.16
CA LEU A 151 -3.16 -7.86 16.43
C LEU A 151 -3.65 -8.09 17.86
N LYS A 152 -2.98 -7.51 18.85
CA LYS A 152 -3.36 -7.60 20.26
C LYS A 152 -4.78 -7.10 20.52
N ARG A 153 -5.20 -6.03 19.82
CA ARG A 153 -6.56 -5.47 19.95
C ARG A 153 -7.60 -6.34 19.26
N ILE A 154 -7.26 -6.94 18.11
CA ILE A 154 -8.12 -7.92 17.45
C ILE A 154 -8.38 -9.09 18.40
N GLU A 155 -7.34 -9.65 19.02
CA GLU A 155 -7.48 -10.76 19.98
C GLU A 155 -8.37 -10.39 21.17
N LEU A 156 -8.25 -9.17 21.70
CA LEU A 156 -9.09 -8.67 22.79
C LEU A 156 -10.56 -8.48 22.36
N HIS A 157 -10.80 -7.87 21.20
CA HIS A 157 -12.14 -7.64 20.67
C HIS A 157 -12.83 -8.95 20.27
N GLU A 158 -12.06 -9.92 19.76
CA GLU A 158 -12.52 -11.26 19.45
C GLU A 158 -13.09 -11.96 20.70
N GLN A 159 -12.34 -11.92 21.80
CA GLN A 159 -12.73 -12.52 23.08
C GLN A 159 -13.94 -11.82 23.70
N THR A 160 -13.97 -10.48 23.70
CA THR A 160 -15.02 -9.70 24.36
C THR A 160 -16.35 -9.71 23.60
N ARG A 161 -16.31 -9.80 22.26
CA ARG A 161 -17.52 -9.79 21.41
C ARG A 161 -17.98 -11.18 20.99
N HIS A 162 -17.28 -12.25 21.39
CA HIS A 162 -17.61 -13.64 21.07
C HIS A 162 -17.74 -13.93 19.57
N VAL A 163 -16.97 -13.22 18.74
CA VAL A 163 -16.87 -13.49 17.30
C VAL A 163 -15.63 -14.33 17.09
N ALA A 164 -15.68 -15.46 16.40
CA ALA A 164 -14.54 -16.35 16.29
C ALA A 164 -13.65 -16.06 15.06
N ASN A 165 -12.38 -16.50 15.17
CA ASN A 165 -11.41 -16.67 14.08
C ASN A 165 -10.91 -15.38 13.42
N VAL A 166 -11.09 -14.20 14.03
CA VAL A 166 -10.66 -12.93 13.41
C VAL A 166 -9.14 -12.83 13.42
N ALA A 167 -8.52 -12.99 14.60
CA ALA A 167 -7.07 -12.97 14.77
C ALA A 167 -6.41 -14.04 13.90
N ALA A 168 -6.89 -15.28 13.94
CA ALA A 168 -6.35 -16.38 13.14
C ALA A 168 -6.34 -16.08 11.63
N ARG A 169 -7.40 -15.44 11.11
CA ARG A 169 -7.48 -15.05 9.69
C ARG A 169 -6.61 -13.84 9.35
N CYS A 170 -6.40 -12.93 10.31
CA CYS A 170 -5.58 -11.73 10.12
C CYS A 170 -4.08 -11.98 10.32
N ARG A 171 -3.68 -13.06 11.02
CA ARG A 171 -2.27 -13.39 11.32
C ARG A 171 -1.36 -13.34 10.09
N PRO A 172 -1.70 -13.93 8.93
CA PRO A 172 -0.84 -13.83 7.74
C PRO A 172 -0.52 -12.38 7.35
N LEU A 173 -1.50 -11.46 7.42
CA LEU A 173 -1.30 -10.06 7.06
C LEU A 173 -0.48 -9.28 8.12
N LEU A 174 -0.51 -9.74 9.38
CA LEU A 174 0.09 -9.03 10.52
C LEU A 174 1.45 -9.60 10.95
N GLU A 175 1.74 -10.86 10.62
CA GLU A 175 2.95 -11.59 11.04
C GLU A 175 3.93 -11.87 9.89
N MET A 176 3.54 -11.67 8.63
CA MET A 176 4.45 -11.87 7.48
C MET A 176 5.58 -10.83 7.39
N ASP A 177 5.66 -9.87 8.31
CA ASP A 177 6.66 -8.79 8.35
C ASP A 177 6.81 -8.06 7.01
N LEU A 178 5.72 -7.96 6.23
CA LEU A 178 5.67 -7.25 4.96
C LEU A 178 5.93 -5.76 5.15
N PHE A 179 5.51 -5.18 6.28
CA PHE A 179 5.75 -3.80 6.65
C PHE A 179 6.74 -3.75 7.81
N ARG A 180 7.87 -3.07 7.59
CA ARG A 180 8.96 -2.86 8.54
C ARG A 180 9.29 -1.36 8.57
N PRO A 181 8.43 -0.54 9.19
CA PRO A 181 8.63 0.89 9.26
C PRO A 181 10.00 1.20 9.86
N THR A 182 10.75 2.07 9.22
CA THR A 182 12.02 2.58 9.73
C THR A 182 11.82 3.99 10.26
N ASP A 183 12.60 4.38 11.28
CA ASP A 183 12.54 5.75 11.84
C ASP A 183 13.00 6.82 10.83
N GLN A 184 13.66 6.40 9.74
CA GLN A 184 14.00 7.25 8.61
C GLN A 184 12.98 7.03 7.50
N PRO A 185 12.42 8.11 6.90
CA PRO A 185 11.65 7.98 5.68
C PRO A 185 12.55 7.33 4.62
N ALA A 186 12.00 6.37 3.88
CA ALA A 186 12.72 5.84 2.74
C ALA A 186 12.99 7.01 1.77
N ASP A 187 14.27 7.25 1.45
CA ASP A 187 14.65 8.10 0.32
C ASP A 187 14.07 7.43 -0.93
N LEU A 188 12.90 7.89 -1.36
CA LEU A 188 12.17 7.42 -2.53
C LEU A 188 12.24 8.44 -3.66
#